data_AF-A0A543GBK1-F1
#
_entry.id   AF-A0A543GBK1-F1
#
_cell.length_a   1.000
_cell.length_b   1.000
_cell.length_c   1.000
_cell.angle_alpha   90.00
_cell.angle_beta   90.00
_cell.angle_gamma   90.00
#
_symmetry.space_group_name_H-M   'P 1'
#
loop_
_entity.id
_entity.type
_entity.pdbx_description
1 polymer ?
#
loop_
_entity_poly.entity_id
_entity_poly.type
_entity_poly.pdbx_seq_one_letter_code
_entity_poly.pdbx_strand_id
1 'polypeptide(L)'
;MPQYPPSGYYPPPPPPQNGFGVAAFVLGLLGLLFSFIPIIGLIAWPLVLLALVFAGLGLARARDGRATNKGMAISGLVCALIGLAICILYAAIFSAAVSSSPSSASRPATAYAAPAPNNSAPAASAGIGTEVQDGSLAFTVTDVKTGVRVLGDSFLRTEAQGMYVLVHVNVRNIGSESQTFMGANQTLLDTQGREFTTDSSAALMNVPDSESFFTPINPGNSVKGVLVFDVPEGLSPASIELHESMFSSGALVSLAG
;
A
#
# COMPACT_ATOMS: atom_id res chain seq x y z
N MET A 1 -31.28 71.95 26.53
CA MET A 1 -30.45 70.90 25.88
C MET A 1 -31.34 69.67 25.70
N PRO A 2 -31.48 69.10 24.50
CA PRO A 2 -32.30 67.90 24.30
C PRO A 2 -31.71 66.71 25.08
N GLN A 3 -32.54 66.06 25.90
CA GLN A 3 -32.18 64.84 26.63
C GLN A 3 -32.13 63.67 25.63
N TYR A 4 -30.97 63.04 25.48
CA TYR A 4 -30.84 61.81 24.71
C TYR A 4 -31.44 60.64 25.50
N PRO A 5 -32.24 59.74 24.88
CA PRO A 5 -32.77 58.58 25.56
C PRO A 5 -31.64 57.63 25.99
N PRO A 6 -31.76 56.97 27.16
CA PRO A 6 -30.74 56.07 27.65
C PRO A 6 -30.56 54.89 26.69
N SER A 7 -29.32 54.65 26.27
CA SER A 7 -28.92 53.50 25.47
C SER A 7 -29.18 52.21 26.25
N GLY A 8 -30.15 51.42 25.77
CA GLY A 8 -30.49 50.12 26.36
C GLY A 8 -29.34 49.13 26.21
N TYR A 9 -28.89 48.56 27.33
CA TYR A 9 -27.92 47.47 27.33
C TYR A 9 -28.60 46.18 26.86
N TYR A 10 -28.28 45.71 25.66
CA TYR A 10 -28.70 44.38 25.20
C TYR A 10 -27.65 43.34 25.64
N PRO A 11 -28.03 42.31 26.40
CA PRO A 11 -27.10 41.24 26.75
C PRO A 11 -26.71 40.45 25.49
N PRO A 12 -25.45 39.99 25.40
CA PRO A 12 -25.02 39.15 24.28
C PRO A 12 -25.79 37.82 24.27
N PRO A 13 -26.09 37.27 23.08
CA PRO A 13 -26.76 35.98 22.97
C PRO A 13 -25.92 34.86 23.59
N PRO A 14 -26.55 33.85 24.22
CA PRO A 14 -25.83 32.77 24.89
C PRO A 14 -25.02 31.91 23.89
N PRO A 15 -23.87 31.36 24.32
CA PRO A 15 -23.04 30.55 23.45
C PRO A 15 -23.74 29.22 23.05
N PRO A 16 -23.46 28.70 21.84
CA PRO A 16 -24.05 27.45 21.35
C PRO A 16 -23.65 26.24 22.23
N GLN A 17 -24.61 25.35 22.54
CA GLN A 17 -24.42 24.28 23.54
C GLN A 17 -24.17 22.86 22.96
N ASN A 18 -23.77 22.72 21.69
CA ASN A 18 -23.67 21.41 21.00
C ASN A 18 -22.25 20.98 20.61
N GLY A 19 -21.40 20.69 21.60
CA GLY A 19 -20.06 20.12 21.34
C GLY A 19 -20.08 18.82 20.52
N PHE A 20 -21.08 17.96 20.76
CA PHE A 20 -21.25 16.71 20.02
C PHE A 20 -21.64 16.92 18.54
N GLY A 21 -22.40 17.97 18.23
CA GLY A 21 -22.75 18.30 16.84
C GLY A 21 -21.54 18.79 16.04
N VAL A 22 -20.66 19.57 16.67
CA VAL A 22 -19.39 20.01 16.07
C VAL A 22 -18.44 18.82 15.88
N ALA A 23 -18.31 17.95 16.89
CA ALA A 23 -17.49 16.74 16.78
C ALA A 23 -17.97 15.81 15.65
N ALA A 24 -19.28 15.59 15.53
CA ALA A 24 -19.85 14.79 14.45
C ALA A 24 -19.59 15.40 13.06
N PHE A 25 -19.66 16.73 12.94
CA PHE A 25 -19.34 17.43 11.69
C PHE A 25 -17.87 17.28 11.30
N VAL A 26 -16.94 17.50 12.23
CA VAL A 26 -15.50 17.38 11.97
C VAL A 26 -15.12 15.95 11.60
N LEU A 27 -15.61 14.95 12.35
CA LEU A 27 -15.35 13.53 12.05
C LEU A 27 -15.97 13.10 10.71
N GLY A 28 -17.19 13.55 10.40
CA GLY A 28 -17.84 13.28 9.11
C GLY A 28 -17.09 13.91 7.93
N LEU A 29 -16.59 15.14 8.08
CA LEU A 29 -15.79 15.82 7.06
C LEU A 29 -14.45 15.13 6.83
N LEU A 30 -13.74 14.75 7.90
CA LEU A 30 -12.48 14.00 7.79
C LEU A 30 -12.71 12.64 7.13
N GLY A 31 -13.76 11.91 7.52
CA GLY A 31 -14.12 10.65 6.88
C GLY A 31 -14.43 10.79 5.38
N LEU A 32 -15.10 11.88 4.98
CA LEU A 32 -15.37 12.19 3.57
C LEU A 32 -14.09 12.55 2.80
N LEU A 33 -13.16 13.29 3.40
CA LEU A 33 -11.90 13.66 2.76
C LEU A 33 -10.99 12.44 2.56
N PHE A 34 -10.89 11.56 3.56
CA PHE A 34 -10.06 10.37 3.47
C PHE A 34 -10.66 9.25 2.59
N SER A 35 -11.96 9.28 2.28
CA SER A 35 -12.60 8.27 1.42
C SER A 35 -12.12 8.30 -0.03
N PHE A 36 -11.50 9.41 -0.47
CA PHE A 36 -10.99 9.58 -1.83
C PHE A 36 -9.61 8.93 -2.05
N ILE A 37 -8.94 8.45 -0.98
CA ILE A 37 -7.63 7.79 -1.05
C ILE A 37 -7.81 6.28 -0.84
N PRO A 38 -7.71 5.45 -1.89
CA PRO A 38 -8.13 4.04 -1.86
C PRO A 38 -7.38 3.15 -0.85
N ILE A 39 -6.11 3.45 -0.54
CA ILE A 39 -5.31 2.68 0.44
C ILE A 39 -5.65 3.07 1.89
N ILE A 40 -6.13 4.30 2.13
CA ILE A 40 -6.47 4.80 3.48
C ILE A 40 -7.91 4.45 3.87
N GLY A 41 -8.79 4.16 2.90
CA GLY A 41 -10.19 3.80 3.13
C GLY A 41 -10.41 2.59 4.07
N LEU A 42 -9.43 1.70 4.19
CA LEU A 42 -9.47 0.53 5.08
C LEU A 42 -9.31 0.93 6.56
N ILE A 43 -8.62 2.04 6.85
CA ILE A 43 -8.44 2.63 8.20
C ILE A 43 -9.59 3.61 8.53
N ALA A 44 -10.41 3.99 7.56
CA ALA A 44 -11.51 4.95 7.77
C ALA A 44 -12.74 4.36 8.47
N TRP A 45 -12.89 3.02 8.51
CA TRP A 45 -14.04 2.33 9.09
C TRP A 45 -14.34 2.70 10.56
N PRO A 46 -13.35 2.72 11.48
CA PRO A 46 -13.56 3.17 12.85
C PRO A 46 -13.99 4.64 12.96
N LEU A 47 -13.47 5.52 12.10
CA LEU A 47 -13.83 6.94 12.10
C LEU A 47 -15.27 7.17 11.63
N VAL A 48 -15.71 6.45 10.60
CA VAL A 48 -17.10 6.54 10.09
C VAL A 48 -18.09 6.00 11.12
N LEU A 49 -17.76 4.91 11.81
CA LEU A 49 -18.56 4.38 12.91
C LEU A 49 -18.67 5.35 14.08
N LEU A 50 -17.55 5.97 14.51
CA LEU A 50 -17.57 7.00 15.56
C LEU A 50 -18.40 8.21 15.14
N ALA A 51 -18.29 8.66 13.88
CA ALA A 51 -19.06 9.78 13.36
C ALA A 51 -20.58 9.51 13.41
N LEU A 52 -21.02 8.30 13.05
CA LEU A 52 -22.43 7.91 13.14
C LEU A 52 -22.96 7.88 14.58
N VAL A 53 -22.15 7.38 15.52
CA VAL A 53 -22.52 7.36 16.95
C VAL A 53 -22.66 8.79 17.50
N PHE A 54 -21.68 9.67 17.23
CA PHE A 54 -21.74 11.06 17.69
C PHE A 54 -22.85 11.87 17.00
N ALA A 55 -23.16 11.60 15.73
CA ALA A 55 -24.29 12.20 15.03
C ALA A 55 -25.63 11.79 15.65
N GLY A 56 -25.81 10.50 15.98
CA GLY A 56 -27.01 9.99 16.66
C GLY A 56 -27.21 10.60 18.05
N LEU A 57 -26.15 10.67 18.86
CA LEU A 57 -26.19 11.30 20.19
C LEU A 57 -26.44 12.81 20.12
N GLY A 58 -25.85 13.49 19.13
CA GLY A 58 -26.08 14.92 18.87
C GLY A 58 -27.53 15.21 18.47
N LEU A 59 -28.13 14.35 17.64
CA LEU A 59 -29.52 14.48 17.21
C LEU A 59 -30.51 14.18 18.33
N ALA A 60 -30.23 13.16 19.16
CA ALA A 60 -31.05 12.83 20.33
C ALA A 60 -31.11 14.00 21.33
N ARG A 61 -29.95 14.60 21.66
CA ARG A 61 -29.90 15.78 22.54
C ARG A 61 -30.61 17.00 21.94
N ALA A 62 -30.52 17.20 20.62
CA ALA A 62 -31.23 18.25 19.88
C ALA A 62 -32.74 18.07 19.84
N ARG A 63 -33.22 16.82 19.87
CA ARG A 63 -34.64 16.49 19.98
C ARG A 63 -35.19 16.79 21.38
N ASP A 64 -34.39 16.58 22.42
CA ASP A 64 -34.76 16.84 23.83
C ASP A 64 -34.72 18.33 24.22
N GLY A 65 -34.49 19.23 23.26
CA GLY A 65 -34.46 20.68 23.48
C GLY A 65 -33.21 21.18 24.22
N ARG A 66 -32.23 20.32 24.49
CA ARG A 66 -30.99 20.65 25.24
C ARG A 66 -29.87 21.24 24.37
N ALA A 67 -30.20 21.59 23.13
CA ALA A 67 -29.24 21.66 22.05
C ALA A 67 -29.76 22.61 20.97
N THR A 68 -29.13 23.77 20.82
CA THR A 68 -29.63 24.89 20.00
C THR A 68 -29.31 24.79 18.51
N ASN A 69 -28.39 23.90 18.11
CA ASN A 69 -27.88 23.83 16.74
C ASN A 69 -28.23 22.50 16.05
N LYS A 70 -29.48 22.36 15.61
CA LYS A 70 -29.96 21.18 14.87
C LYS A 70 -29.26 21.03 13.50
N GLY A 71 -28.96 22.14 12.83
CA GLY A 71 -28.36 22.15 11.49
C GLY A 71 -27.00 21.46 11.40
N MET A 72 -26.10 21.70 12.38
CA MET A 72 -24.76 21.08 12.36
C MET A 72 -24.81 19.56 12.55
N ALA A 73 -25.66 19.06 13.44
CA ALA A 73 -25.84 17.62 13.65
C ALA A 73 -26.38 16.93 12.39
N ILE A 74 -27.33 17.57 11.69
CA ILE A 74 -27.87 17.07 10.42
C ILE A 74 -26.78 17.08 9.34
N SER A 75 -26.00 18.16 9.22
CA SER A 75 -24.92 18.22 8.23
C SER A 75 -23.84 17.16 8.45
N GLY A 76 -23.44 16.91 9.72
CA GLY A 76 -22.49 15.86 10.05
C GLY A 76 -23.01 14.45 9.73
N LEU A 77 -24.30 14.20 9.98
CA LEU A 77 -24.94 12.94 9.62
C LEU A 77 -24.97 12.74 8.10
N VAL A 78 -25.34 13.76 7.33
CA VAL A 78 -25.38 13.70 5.86
C VAL A 78 -23.98 13.45 5.30
N CYS A 79 -22.97 14.17 5.77
CA CYS A 79 -21.57 13.94 5.35
C CYS A 79 -21.10 12.51 5.67
N ALA A 80 -21.42 11.99 6.86
CA ALA A 80 -21.05 10.63 7.24
C ALA A 80 -21.74 9.56 6.36
N LEU A 81 -23.02 9.75 6.03
CA LEU A 81 -23.75 8.84 5.13
C LEU A 81 -23.21 8.85 3.70
N ILE A 82 -22.87 10.04 3.17
CA ILE A 82 -22.25 10.17 1.85
C ILE A 82 -20.87 9.50 1.83
N GLY A 83 -20.04 9.75 2.85
CA GLY A 83 -18.73 9.10 2.98
C GLY A 83 -18.83 7.58 3.07
N LEU A 84 -19.80 7.06 3.83
CA LEU A 84 -20.08 5.62 3.92
C LEU A 84 -20.53 5.02 2.59
N ALA A 85 -21.43 5.70 1.86
CA ALA A 85 -21.91 5.22 0.56
C ALA A 85 -20.77 5.15 -0.48
N ILE A 86 -19.90 6.17 -0.53
CA ILE A 86 -18.70 6.17 -1.37
C ILE A 86 -17.77 5.02 -0.98
N CYS A 87 -17.55 4.80 0.31
CA CYS A 87 -16.70 3.71 0.81
C CYS A 87 -17.24 2.33 0.43
N ILE A 88 -18.56 2.11 0.55
CA ILE A 88 -19.23 0.85 0.15
C ILE A 88 -19.10 0.64 -1.36
N LEU A 89 -19.28 1.69 -2.16
CA LEU A 89 -19.13 1.64 -3.61
C LEU A 89 -17.71 1.23 -4.02
N TYR A 90 -16.68 1.84 -3.43
CA TYR A 90 -15.29 1.46 -3.67
C TYR A 90 -15.00 0.02 -3.24
N ALA A 91 -15.50 -0.43 -2.07
CA ALA A 91 -15.34 -1.80 -1.60
C ALA A 91 -16.01 -2.82 -2.56
N ALA A 92 -17.17 -2.48 -3.10
CA ALA A 92 -17.88 -3.32 -4.08
C ALA A 92 -17.12 -3.41 -5.41
N ILE A 93 -16.60 -2.29 -5.92
CA ILE A 93 -15.78 -2.26 -7.15
C ILE A 93 -14.50 -3.07 -6.96
N PHE A 94 -13.82 -2.91 -5.81
CA PHE A 94 -12.62 -3.68 -5.49
C PHE A 94 -12.90 -5.17 -5.34
N SER A 95 -13.97 -5.55 -4.63
CA SER A 95 -14.39 -6.96 -4.49
C SER A 95 -14.76 -7.57 -5.84
N ALA A 96 -15.39 -6.81 -6.74
CA ALA A 96 -15.70 -7.27 -8.09
C ALA A 96 -14.43 -7.48 -8.92
N ALA A 97 -13.42 -6.60 -8.77
CA ALA A 97 -12.11 -6.76 -9.40
C ALA A 97 -11.36 -8.01 -8.88
N VAL A 98 -11.40 -8.28 -7.57
CA VAL A 98 -10.79 -9.49 -6.99
C VAL A 98 -11.54 -10.77 -7.40
N SER A 99 -12.86 -10.69 -7.56
CA SER A 99 -13.69 -11.83 -7.98
C SER A 99 -13.64 -12.13 -9.48
N SER A 100 -13.07 -11.22 -10.28
CA SER A 100 -12.90 -11.40 -11.73
C SER A 100 -11.53 -11.93 -12.12
N SER A 101 -10.69 -12.34 -11.16
CA SER A 101 -9.60 -13.29 -11.46
C SER A 101 -10.22 -14.58 -12.00
N PRO A 102 -9.91 -14.99 -13.25
CA PRO A 102 -10.37 -16.27 -13.75
C PRO A 102 -9.79 -17.36 -12.85
N SER A 103 -10.66 -18.00 -12.07
CA SER A 103 -10.38 -19.30 -11.47
C SER A 103 -9.87 -20.18 -12.61
N SER A 104 -8.61 -20.59 -12.56
CA SER A 104 -8.00 -21.43 -13.59
C SER A 104 -8.92 -22.61 -13.85
N ALA A 105 -9.54 -22.60 -15.03
CA ALA A 105 -10.51 -23.58 -15.43
C ALA A 105 -9.89 -24.98 -15.31
N SER A 106 -10.54 -25.83 -14.53
CA SER A 106 -10.30 -27.25 -14.41
C SER A 106 -10.15 -27.87 -15.81
N ARG A 107 -8.94 -28.28 -16.16
CA ARG A 107 -8.68 -29.01 -17.39
C ARG A 107 -9.24 -30.44 -17.24
N PRO A 108 -9.91 -31.04 -18.24
CA PRO A 108 -10.57 -32.32 -18.09
C PRO A 108 -9.55 -33.43 -17.83
N ALA A 109 -9.77 -34.22 -16.78
CA ALA A 109 -8.95 -35.38 -16.46
C ALA A 109 -9.14 -36.49 -17.51
N THR A 110 -8.27 -36.55 -18.51
CA THR A 110 -8.07 -37.78 -19.28
C THR A 110 -7.18 -38.73 -18.49
N ALA A 111 -7.80 -39.83 -18.05
CA ALA A 111 -7.24 -41.14 -17.72
C ALA A 111 -5.90 -41.21 -16.97
N TYR A 112 -6.00 -41.79 -15.77
CA TYR A 112 -4.94 -42.24 -14.87
C TYR A 112 -3.87 -43.08 -15.61
N ALA A 113 -2.82 -42.42 -16.10
CA ALA A 113 -1.52 -43.06 -16.27
C ALA A 113 -0.80 -43.01 -14.92
N ALA A 114 -0.26 -44.15 -14.49
CA ALA A 114 0.50 -44.30 -13.26
C ALA A 114 1.53 -43.16 -13.08
N PRO A 115 1.77 -42.66 -11.86
CA PRO A 115 2.74 -41.61 -11.64
C PRO A 115 4.11 -42.11 -12.15
N ALA A 116 4.59 -41.50 -13.23
CA ALA A 116 5.99 -41.60 -13.58
C ALA A 116 6.79 -41.16 -12.34
N PRO A 117 7.90 -41.84 -12.01
CA PRO A 117 8.75 -41.39 -10.91
C PRO A 117 9.04 -39.92 -11.14
N ASN A 118 8.73 -39.11 -10.12
CA ASN A 118 8.94 -37.68 -10.13
C ASN A 118 10.46 -37.46 -10.08
N ASN A 119 11.09 -37.66 -11.23
CA ASN A 119 12.46 -37.30 -11.52
C ASN A 119 12.50 -35.85 -12.02
N SER A 120 11.65 -35.00 -11.45
CA SER A 120 11.97 -33.59 -11.31
C SER A 120 13.10 -33.54 -10.30
N ALA A 121 14.33 -33.67 -10.80
CA ALA A 121 15.47 -33.07 -10.16
C ALA A 121 15.05 -31.67 -9.67
N PRO A 122 15.46 -31.23 -8.46
CA PRO A 122 15.27 -29.85 -8.04
C PRO A 122 15.61 -28.97 -9.24
N ALA A 123 14.67 -28.14 -9.69
CA ALA A 123 14.94 -27.21 -10.78
C ALA A 123 16.23 -26.50 -10.39
N ALA A 124 17.29 -26.68 -11.18
CA ALA A 124 18.57 -26.07 -10.90
C ALA A 124 18.29 -24.58 -10.65
N SER A 125 18.64 -24.08 -9.47
CA SER A 125 18.32 -22.70 -9.09
C SER A 125 18.86 -21.79 -10.19
N ALA A 126 17.97 -21.06 -10.85
CA ALA A 126 18.35 -20.15 -11.92
C ALA A 126 19.39 -19.17 -11.38
N GLY A 127 20.51 -18.99 -12.08
CA GLY A 127 21.58 -18.08 -11.66
C GLY A 127 21.40 -16.67 -12.20
N ILE A 128 22.30 -15.78 -11.80
CA ILE A 128 22.44 -14.44 -12.38
C ILE A 128 22.49 -14.53 -13.92
N GLY A 129 21.73 -13.67 -14.59
CA GLY A 129 21.57 -13.62 -16.04
C GLY A 129 20.51 -14.57 -16.61
N THR A 130 19.93 -15.45 -15.79
CA THR A 130 18.84 -16.34 -16.20
C THR A 130 17.50 -15.65 -16.02
N GLU A 131 16.62 -15.70 -17.04
CA GLU A 131 15.25 -15.22 -16.90
C GLU A 131 14.43 -16.22 -16.07
N VAL A 132 13.78 -15.72 -15.02
CA VAL A 132 12.82 -16.46 -14.20
C VAL A 132 11.45 -15.79 -14.26
N GLN A 133 10.40 -16.51 -13.92
CA GLN A 133 9.03 -16.01 -14.04
C GLN A 133 8.23 -16.28 -12.78
N ASP A 134 7.42 -15.30 -12.40
CA ASP A 134 6.39 -15.45 -11.36
C ASP A 134 5.17 -14.64 -11.80
N GLY A 135 4.02 -15.32 -11.93
CA GLY A 135 2.81 -14.74 -12.48
C GLY A 135 2.98 -14.13 -13.88
N SER A 136 2.62 -12.86 -14.03
CA SER A 136 2.70 -12.13 -15.31
C SER A 136 4.01 -11.35 -15.50
N LEU A 137 4.98 -11.47 -14.58
CA LEU A 137 6.27 -10.83 -14.65
C LEU A 137 7.40 -11.85 -14.87
N ALA A 138 8.33 -11.47 -15.74
CA ALA A 138 9.61 -12.15 -15.92
C ALA A 138 10.73 -11.27 -15.35
N PHE A 139 11.66 -11.88 -14.64
CA PHE A 139 12.74 -11.22 -13.94
C PHE A 139 14.09 -11.73 -14.44
N THR A 140 15.08 -10.86 -14.47
CA THR A 140 16.47 -11.26 -14.70
C THR A 140 17.35 -10.46 -13.76
N VAL A 141 18.03 -11.13 -12.83
CA VAL A 141 19.10 -10.50 -12.05
C VAL A 141 20.30 -10.34 -12.96
N THR A 142 20.76 -9.11 -13.17
CA THR A 142 21.85 -8.82 -14.10
C THR A 142 23.20 -8.60 -13.42
N ASP A 143 23.19 -8.11 -12.18
CA ASP A 143 24.41 -7.83 -11.40
C ASP A 143 24.10 -7.80 -9.90
N VAL A 144 25.09 -8.10 -9.07
CA VAL A 144 25.00 -8.02 -7.60
C VAL A 144 26.25 -7.33 -7.07
N LYS A 145 26.06 -6.21 -6.36
CA LYS A 145 27.15 -5.48 -5.70
C LYS A 145 27.00 -5.57 -4.20
N THR A 146 28.04 -6.03 -3.53
CA THR A 146 28.08 -6.16 -2.07
C THR A 146 29.10 -5.18 -1.47
N GLY A 147 28.95 -4.89 -0.18
CA GLY A 147 29.94 -4.15 0.61
C GLY A 147 29.82 -2.63 0.50
N VAL A 148 28.71 -2.14 -0.02
CA VAL A 148 28.47 -0.69 -0.16
C VAL A 148 28.09 -0.12 1.20
N ARG A 149 28.89 0.78 1.78
CA ARG A 149 28.59 1.35 3.11
C ARG A 149 27.70 2.58 3.08
N VAL A 150 27.64 3.25 1.94
CA VAL A 150 27.04 4.58 1.78
C VAL A 150 26.32 4.61 0.45
N LEU A 151 25.09 5.13 0.44
CA LEU A 151 24.36 5.46 -0.78
C LEU A 151 24.09 6.96 -0.84
N GLY A 152 24.09 7.51 -2.05
CA GLY A 152 23.79 8.92 -2.32
C GLY A 152 24.94 9.88 -2.00
N ASP A 153 24.74 11.14 -2.38
CA ASP A 153 25.71 12.21 -2.24
C ASP A 153 25.20 13.32 -1.30
N SER A 154 26.14 13.96 -0.60
CA SER A 154 25.91 15.17 0.20
C SER A 154 24.69 15.08 1.13
N PHE A 155 23.57 15.72 0.77
CA PHE A 155 22.37 15.86 1.61
C PHE A 155 21.45 14.63 1.63
N LEU A 156 21.50 13.78 0.60
CA LEU A 156 20.65 12.56 0.53
C LEU A 156 21.40 11.32 1.03
N ARG A 157 22.67 11.48 1.41
CA ARG A 157 23.55 10.42 1.87
C ARG A 157 22.92 9.60 3.01
N THR A 158 22.91 8.28 2.85
CA THR A 158 22.52 7.35 3.92
C THR A 158 23.64 6.34 4.16
N GLU A 159 23.83 5.94 5.42
CA GLU A 159 24.80 4.93 5.83
C GLU A 159 24.08 3.64 6.19
N ALA A 160 24.64 2.51 5.76
CA ALA A 160 24.12 1.19 6.10
C ALA A 160 24.31 0.91 7.60
N GLN A 161 23.39 0.14 8.19
CA GLN A 161 23.57 -0.43 9.53
C GLN A 161 24.75 -1.41 9.57
N GLY A 162 24.97 -2.16 8.49
CA GLY A 162 26.19 -2.93 8.28
C GLY A 162 26.79 -2.63 6.91
N MET A 163 26.17 -3.16 5.86
CA MET A 163 26.51 -2.88 4.47
C MET A 163 25.28 -3.08 3.58
N TYR A 164 25.24 -2.36 2.47
CA TYR A 164 24.25 -2.57 1.44
C TYR A 164 24.66 -3.69 0.47
N VAL A 165 23.67 -4.46 0.04
CA VAL A 165 23.69 -5.32 -1.14
C VAL A 165 22.75 -4.72 -2.18
N LEU A 166 23.26 -4.46 -3.37
CA LEU A 166 22.52 -3.88 -4.50
C LEU A 166 22.34 -4.97 -5.56
N VAL A 167 21.10 -5.35 -5.82
CA VAL A 167 20.75 -6.35 -6.83
C VAL A 167 20.12 -5.65 -8.02
N HIS A 168 20.82 -5.64 -9.15
CA HIS A 168 20.31 -5.06 -10.39
C HIS A 168 19.36 -6.06 -11.06
N VAL A 169 18.15 -5.62 -11.37
CA VAL A 169 17.10 -6.48 -11.94
C VAL A 169 16.48 -5.81 -13.17
N ASN A 170 16.30 -6.62 -14.22
CA ASN A 170 15.41 -6.31 -15.33
C ASN A 170 14.07 -7.00 -15.10
N VAL A 171 12.98 -6.24 -15.18
CA VAL A 171 11.61 -6.73 -14.98
C VAL A 171 10.83 -6.52 -16.27
N ARG A 172 10.28 -7.59 -16.83
CA ARG A 172 9.50 -7.58 -18.06
C ARG A 172 8.07 -8.01 -17.79
N ASN A 173 7.12 -7.27 -18.32
CA ASN A 173 5.72 -7.68 -18.31
C ASN A 173 5.46 -8.64 -19.48
N ILE A 174 5.17 -9.90 -19.16
CA ILE A 174 4.84 -10.97 -20.13
C ILE A 174 3.34 -11.26 -20.20
N GLY A 175 2.53 -10.56 -19.39
CA GLY A 175 1.08 -10.67 -19.38
C GLY A 175 0.38 -9.81 -20.44
N SER A 176 -0.93 -9.67 -20.28
CA SER A 176 -1.81 -8.90 -21.18
C SER A 176 -2.32 -7.58 -20.59
N GLU A 177 -2.02 -7.29 -19.32
CA GLU A 177 -2.46 -6.09 -18.61
C GLU A 177 -1.26 -5.30 -18.07
N SER A 178 -1.44 -4.01 -17.78
CA SER A 178 -0.39 -3.19 -17.18
C SER A 178 -0.12 -3.61 -15.74
N GLN A 179 1.15 -3.73 -15.36
CA GLN A 179 1.58 -4.18 -14.04
C GLN A 179 2.54 -3.19 -13.41
N THR A 180 2.48 -3.00 -12.09
CA THR A 180 3.49 -2.21 -11.36
C THR A 180 4.29 -3.15 -10.48
N PHE A 181 5.60 -3.18 -10.67
CA PHE A 181 6.50 -4.00 -9.87
C PHE A 181 6.72 -3.37 -8.49
N MET A 182 6.56 -4.15 -7.43
CA MET A 182 6.76 -3.67 -6.06
C MET A 182 8.07 -4.19 -5.50
N GLY A 183 9.10 -3.33 -5.45
CA GLY A 183 10.40 -3.65 -4.87
C GLY A 183 10.33 -4.08 -3.39
N ALA A 184 9.30 -3.67 -2.66
CA ALA A 184 9.09 -4.06 -1.26
C ALA A 184 8.73 -5.56 -1.06
N ASN A 185 8.29 -6.26 -2.11
CA ASN A 185 7.89 -7.66 -2.03
C ASN A 185 9.04 -8.64 -2.29
N GLN A 186 10.27 -8.16 -2.38
CA GLN A 186 11.44 -8.97 -2.75
C GLN A 186 12.26 -9.29 -1.50
N THR A 187 12.75 -10.53 -1.43
CA THR A 187 13.44 -11.06 -0.23
C THR A 187 14.82 -11.59 -0.60
N LEU A 188 15.85 -11.11 0.07
CA LEU A 188 17.22 -11.64 -0.04
C LEU A 188 17.44 -12.71 1.03
N LEU A 189 18.07 -13.82 0.66
CA LEU A 189 18.49 -14.87 1.57
C LEU A 189 20.01 -14.98 1.59
N ASP A 190 20.57 -15.16 2.79
CA ASP A 190 21.99 -15.45 2.95
C ASP A 190 22.30 -16.95 3.03
N THR A 191 23.59 -17.29 3.08
CA THR A 191 24.05 -18.69 3.18
C THR A 191 23.66 -19.40 4.48
N GLN A 192 23.15 -18.67 5.47
CA GLN A 192 22.64 -19.20 6.73
C GLN A 192 21.11 -19.34 6.72
N GLY A 193 20.44 -18.95 5.63
CA GLY A 193 18.99 -18.96 5.51
C GLY A 193 18.29 -17.80 6.23
N ARG A 194 19.01 -16.72 6.57
CA ARG A 194 18.39 -15.50 7.10
C ARG A 194 17.78 -14.69 5.96
N GLU A 195 16.61 -14.12 6.21
CA GLU A 195 15.87 -13.30 5.26
C GLU A 195 16.08 -11.81 5.53
N PHE A 196 16.17 -11.03 4.44
CA PHE A 196 16.31 -9.58 4.47
C PHE A 196 15.33 -8.95 3.48
N THR A 197 14.59 -7.96 3.95
CA THR A 197 13.63 -7.20 3.14
C THR A 197 14.30 -6.04 2.43
N THR A 198 13.73 -5.64 1.30
CA THR A 198 14.24 -4.50 0.51
C THR A 198 14.08 -3.16 1.24
N ASP A 199 15.13 -2.36 1.32
CA ASP A 199 15.08 -0.94 1.72
C ASP A 199 14.69 -0.07 0.51
N SER A 200 13.39 -0.02 0.24
CA SER A 200 12.83 0.74 -0.89
C SER A 200 13.05 2.25 -0.76
N SER A 201 13.23 2.75 0.47
CA SER A 201 13.46 4.18 0.72
C SER A 201 14.87 4.60 0.32
N ALA A 202 15.88 3.80 0.69
CA ALA A 202 17.26 4.02 0.27
C ALA A 202 17.41 3.87 -1.25
N ALA A 203 16.74 2.87 -1.85
CA ALA A 203 16.75 2.68 -3.31
C ALA A 203 16.22 3.92 -4.04
N LEU A 204 15.01 4.39 -3.69
CA LEU A 204 14.35 5.50 -4.39
C LEU A 204 15.11 6.83 -4.24
N MET A 205 15.72 7.10 -3.09
CA MET A 205 16.38 8.39 -2.85
C MET A 205 17.81 8.45 -3.37
N ASN A 206 18.50 7.31 -3.43
CA ASN A 206 19.96 7.29 -3.52
C ASN A 206 20.54 6.40 -4.61
N VAL A 207 19.73 5.63 -5.32
CA VAL A 207 20.19 4.70 -6.36
C VAL A 207 19.56 5.04 -7.70
N PRO A 208 20.35 5.42 -8.72
CA PRO A 208 19.84 5.67 -10.07
C PRO A 208 19.04 4.50 -10.64
N ASP A 209 18.09 4.78 -11.53
CA ASP A 209 17.22 3.84 -12.24
C ASP A 209 16.17 3.14 -11.35
N SER A 210 16.23 3.29 -10.02
CA SER A 210 15.29 2.66 -9.08
C SER A 210 13.88 3.26 -9.15
N GLU A 211 13.75 4.49 -9.65
CA GLU A 211 12.48 5.17 -9.88
C GLU A 211 11.59 4.45 -10.91
N SER A 212 12.20 3.67 -11.81
CA SER A 212 11.48 2.95 -12.87
C SER A 212 10.48 1.91 -12.32
N PHE A 213 10.75 1.36 -11.12
CA PHE A 213 9.87 0.41 -10.44
C PHE A 213 8.53 1.02 -10.00
N PHE A 214 8.44 2.34 -9.88
CA PHE A 214 7.21 3.03 -9.48
C PHE A 214 6.31 3.37 -10.68
N THR A 215 6.72 2.97 -11.89
CA THR A 215 5.95 3.23 -13.11
C THR A 215 5.26 1.96 -13.61
N PRO A 216 4.02 2.06 -14.15
CA PRO A 216 3.37 0.92 -14.76
C PRO A 216 4.15 0.40 -15.98
N ILE A 217 4.35 -0.90 -16.02
CA ILE A 217 4.97 -1.64 -17.11
C ILE A 217 3.84 -2.18 -17.98
N ASN A 218 3.69 -1.64 -19.19
CA ASN A 218 2.73 -2.17 -20.16
C ASN A 218 3.16 -3.55 -20.71
N PRO A 219 2.23 -4.38 -21.20
CA PRO A 219 2.52 -5.67 -21.82
C PRO A 219 3.66 -5.62 -22.85
N GLY A 220 4.62 -6.53 -22.71
CA GLY A 220 5.78 -6.64 -23.59
C GLY A 220 6.95 -5.70 -23.26
N ASN A 221 6.75 -4.66 -22.45
CA ASN A 221 7.80 -3.73 -22.05
C ASN A 221 8.65 -4.27 -20.88
N SER A 222 9.81 -3.65 -20.67
CA SER A 222 10.69 -3.95 -19.56
C SER A 222 11.21 -2.68 -18.90
N VAL A 223 11.50 -2.78 -17.61
CA VAL A 223 12.14 -1.72 -16.80
C VAL A 223 13.34 -2.31 -16.06
N LYS A 224 14.33 -1.46 -15.78
CA LYS A 224 15.54 -1.83 -15.04
C LYS A 224 15.60 -1.02 -13.77
N GLY A 225 15.93 -1.65 -12.66
CA GLY A 225 16.18 -0.94 -11.41
C GLY A 225 17.03 -1.76 -10.47
N VAL A 226 17.19 -1.25 -9.25
CA VAL A 226 18.06 -1.83 -8.24
C VAL A 226 17.26 -2.09 -6.97
N LEU A 227 17.33 -3.32 -6.48
CA LEU A 227 16.83 -3.68 -5.14
C LEU A 227 17.98 -3.49 -4.15
N VAL A 228 17.73 -2.74 -3.08
CA VAL A 228 18.72 -2.41 -2.06
C VAL A 228 18.36 -3.14 -0.78
N PHE A 229 19.33 -3.81 -0.16
CA PHE A 229 19.17 -4.50 1.11
C PHE A 229 20.23 -3.99 2.10
N ASP A 230 19.83 -3.50 3.26
CA ASP A 230 20.76 -3.24 4.37
C ASP A 230 20.93 -4.52 5.19
N VAL A 231 22.16 -5.01 5.26
CA VAL A 231 22.48 -6.32 5.84
C VAL A 231 23.68 -6.21 6.80
N PRO A 232 23.89 -7.19 7.70
CA PRO A 232 25.07 -7.25 8.53
C PRO A 232 26.38 -7.23 7.71
N GLU A 233 27.44 -6.65 8.28
CA GLU A 233 28.76 -6.70 7.66
C GLU A 233 29.23 -8.15 7.41
N GLY A 234 29.89 -8.37 6.27
CA GLY A 234 30.44 -9.67 5.90
C GLY A 234 29.38 -10.68 5.44
N LEU A 235 28.12 -10.27 5.25
CA LEU A 235 27.07 -11.14 4.71
C LEU A 235 27.42 -11.60 3.28
N SER A 236 27.30 -12.91 3.04
CA SER A 236 27.36 -13.50 1.70
C SER A 236 25.94 -13.82 1.22
N PRO A 237 25.40 -13.10 0.21
CA PRO A 237 24.08 -13.40 -0.33
C PRO A 237 24.10 -14.77 -1.02
N ALA A 238 23.08 -15.58 -0.77
CA ALA A 238 22.92 -16.90 -1.37
C ALA A 238 21.91 -16.87 -2.53
N SER A 239 20.74 -16.28 -2.30
CA SER A 239 19.67 -16.21 -3.29
C SER A 239 18.78 -15.00 -3.07
N ILE A 240 17.96 -14.68 -4.06
CA ILE A 240 16.86 -13.71 -3.97
C ILE A 240 15.57 -14.36 -4.45
N GLU A 241 14.49 -14.11 -3.72
CA GLU A 241 13.13 -14.47 -4.11
C GLU A 241 12.45 -13.25 -4.74
N LEU A 242 12.03 -13.41 -5.99
CA LEU A 242 11.43 -12.37 -6.79
C LEU A 242 9.93 -12.63 -6.99
N HIS A 243 9.11 -11.65 -6.64
CA HIS A 243 7.66 -11.77 -6.62
C HIS A 243 6.98 -10.74 -7.52
N GLU A 244 5.98 -11.19 -8.29
CA GLU A 244 5.02 -10.32 -8.95
C GLU A 244 4.17 -9.55 -7.93
N SER A 245 3.67 -10.25 -6.91
CA SER A 245 2.80 -9.68 -5.88
C SER A 245 3.11 -10.27 -4.51
N MET A 246 2.62 -9.64 -3.45
CA MET A 246 2.87 -10.14 -2.08
C MET A 246 2.28 -11.54 -1.80
N PHE A 247 1.44 -12.07 -2.69
CA PHE A 247 0.77 -13.36 -2.54
C PHE A 247 1.19 -14.39 -3.59
N SER A 248 2.10 -14.04 -4.49
CA SER A 248 2.58 -14.96 -5.52
C SER A 248 3.59 -15.95 -4.95
N SER A 249 3.79 -17.06 -5.67
CA SER A 249 4.72 -18.13 -5.27
C SER A 249 6.18 -17.66 -5.18
N GLY A 250 6.54 -16.66 -5.98
CA GLY A 250 7.91 -16.19 -6.09
C GLY A 250 8.76 -17.05 -7.02
N ALA A 251 9.83 -16.45 -7.52
CA ALA A 251 10.86 -17.09 -8.33
C ALA A 251 12.21 -16.93 -7.65
N LEU A 252 12.87 -18.05 -7.34
CA LEU A 252 14.14 -18.06 -6.62
C LEU A 252 15.33 -18.02 -7.60
N VAL A 253 16.22 -17.06 -7.39
CA VAL A 253 17.45 -16.87 -8.19
C VAL A 253 18.66 -17.02 -7.28
N SER A 254 19.58 -17.92 -7.64
CA SER A 254 20.88 -18.07 -6.98
C SER A 254 21.76 -16.88 -7.28
N LEU A 255 22.28 -16.26 -6.21
CA LEU A 255 23.25 -15.17 -6.26
C LEU A 255 24.67 -15.64 -5.92
N ALA A 256 24.83 -16.89 -5.49
CA ALA A 256 26.13 -17.52 -5.32
C ALA A 256 26.79 -17.69 -6.70
N GLY A 257 27.89 -16.96 -6.92
CA GLY A 257 28.84 -17.13 -8.01
C GLY A 257 30.15 -17.69 -7.51
#